data_AF-A0A972BND4-F1
#
_entry.id   AF-A0A972BND4-F1
#
_cell.length_a   1.000
_cell.length_b   1.000
_cell.length_c   1.000
_cell.angle_alpha   90.00
_cell.angle_beta   90.00
_cell.angle_gamma   90.00
#
_symmetry.space_group_name_H-M   'P 1'
#
loop_
_entity.id
_entity.type
_entity.pdbx_description
1 polymer ?
#
loop_
_entity_poly.entity_id
_entity_poly.type
_entity_poly.pdbx_seq_one_letter_code
_entity_poly.pdbx_strand_id
1 'polypeptide(L)' 'MIIKIDPNLCDDCKACLNICPMEAISDPFGYAMIEEQRCVKCRLCLTVCPQDAIKMGM' A
#
# COMPACT_ATOMS: atom_id res chain seq x y z
N MET A 1 10.12 -0.05 -11.10
CA MET A 1 10.12 -0.33 -9.64
C MET A 1 9.08 0.54 -8.95
N ILE A 2 7.90 -0.03 -8.79
CA ILE A 2 6.69 0.57 -8.22
C ILE A 2 6.13 -0.37 -7.15
N ILE A 3 5.34 0.18 -6.21
CA ILE A 3 4.64 -0.64 -5.22
C ILE A 3 3.18 -0.68 -5.64
N LYS A 4 2.65 -1.88 -5.88
CA LYS A 4 1.25 -2.08 -6.27
C LYS A 4 0.51 -2.83 -5.18
N ILE A 5 -0.77 -2.50 -5.05
CA ILE A 5 -1.72 -3.19 -4.17
C ILE A 5 -2.70 -3.95 -5.05
N ASP A 6 -2.89 -5.24 -4.75
CA ASP A 6 -3.90 -6.07 -5.40
C ASP A 6 -5.27 -5.85 -4.71
N PRO A 7 -6.25 -5.23 -5.39
CA PRO A 7 -7.56 -4.97 -4.80
C PRO A 7 -8.37 -6.24 -4.50
N ASN A 8 -8.02 -7.40 -5.09
CA ASN A 8 -8.72 -8.66 -4.81
C ASN A 8 -8.28 -9.31 -3.49
N LEU A 9 -7.09 -8.95 -3.01
CA LEU A 9 -6.54 -9.44 -1.74
C LEU A 9 -6.67 -8.39 -0.63
N CYS A 10 -6.79 -7.11 -0.97
CA CYS A 10 -6.93 -6.04 0.00
C CYS A 10 -8.31 -6.09 0.68
N ASP A 11 -8.30 -6.09 2.02
CA ASP A 11 -9.49 -6.10 2.88
C ASP A 11 -9.78 -4.74 3.54
N ASP A 12 -9.11 -3.67 3.09
CA ASP A 12 -9.17 -2.33 3.67
C ASP A 12 -8.90 -2.27 5.20
N CYS A 13 -8.01 -3.11 5.72
CA CYS A 13 -7.63 -3.08 7.15
C CYS A 13 -6.85 -1.82 7.59
N LYS A 14 -6.49 -0.92 6.67
CA LYS A 14 -5.76 0.35 6.90
C LYS A 14 -4.36 0.23 7.52
N ALA A 15 -3.83 -0.97 7.72
CA ALA A 15 -2.50 -1.18 8.29
C ALA A 15 -1.38 -0.47 7.50
N CYS A 16 -1.45 -0.53 6.16
CA CYS A 16 -0.48 0.15 5.30
C CYS A 16 -0.62 1.68 5.31
N LEU A 17 -1.84 2.21 5.46
CA LEU A 17 -2.08 3.65 5.60
C LEU A 17 -1.42 4.18 6.88
N ASN A 18 -1.66 3.51 8.01
CA ASN A 18 -1.17 3.93 9.33
C ASN A 18 0.37 3.93 9.46
N ILE A 19 1.06 3.03 8.75
CA ILE A 19 2.53 2.95 8.83
C ILE A 19 3.23 3.86 7.82
N CYS A 20 2.52 4.41 6.82
CA CYS A 20 3.15 5.14 5.73
C CYS A 20 3.58 6.54 6.18
N PRO A 21 4.89 6.80 6.34
CA PRO A 21 5.35 8.09 6.87
C PRO A 21 5.16 9.25 5.87
N MET A 22 4.97 8.93 4.59
CA MET A 22 4.79 9.91 3.51
C MET A 22 3.32 10.19 3.21
N GLU A 23 2.40 9.53 3.91
CA GLU A 23 0.96 9.59 3.61
C GLU A 23 0.66 9.31 2.13
N ALA A 24 1.44 8.38 1.54
CA ALA A 24 1.39 8.05 0.11
C ALA A 24 0.35 6.97 -0.21
N ILE A 25 -0.54 6.64 0.73
CA ILE A 25 -1.53 5.57 0.58
C ILE A 25 -2.90 6.11 0.99
N SER A 26 -3.90 5.88 0.14
CA SER A 26 -5.30 6.27 0.35
C SER A 26 -6.26 5.14 -0.03
N ASP A 27 -7.51 5.19 0.40
CA ASP A 27 -8.51 4.14 0.25
C ASP A 27 -9.86 4.62 -0.35
N PRO A 28 -9.87 5.40 -1.44
CA PRO A 28 -11.08 6.07 -1.93
C PRO A 28 -12.19 5.12 -2.42
N PHE A 29 -11.87 3.85 -2.65
CA PHE A 29 -12.79 2.84 -3.20
C PHE A 29 -12.95 1.62 -2.28
N GLY A 30 -12.64 1.75 -0.99
CA GLY A 30 -12.69 0.64 -0.04
C GLY A 30 -11.58 -0.40 -0.27
N TYR A 31 -10.47 0.02 -0.88
CA TYR A 31 -9.21 -0.71 -0.93
C TYR A 31 -8.06 0.30 -1.03
N ALA A 32 -6.89 -0.08 -0.52
CA ALA A 32 -5.73 0.80 -0.50
C ALA A 32 -5.12 0.99 -1.91
N MET A 33 -4.70 2.22 -2.20
CA MET A 33 -4.04 2.65 -3.42
C MET A 33 -2.79 3.47 -3.08
N ILE A 34 -1.73 3.34 -3.88
CA ILE A 34 -0.46 4.06 -3.67
C ILE A 34 -0.36 5.26 -4.61
N GLU A 35 -0.08 6.42 -4.05
CA GLU A 35 0.32 7.63 -4.77
C GLU A 35 1.82 7.57 -5.09
N GLU A 36 2.15 7.07 -6.27
CA GLU A 36 3.54 6.87 -6.70
C GLU A 36 4.41 8.13 -6.63
N GLN A 37 3.83 9.32 -6.77
CA GLN A 37 4.54 10.60 -6.67
C GLN A 37 5.02 10.91 -5.25
N ARG A 38 4.36 10.36 -4.22
CA ARG A 38 4.70 10.56 -2.80
C ARG A 38 5.44 9.35 -2.22
N CYS A 39 5.35 8.19 -2.88
CA CYS A 39 5.96 6.95 -2.42
C CYS A 39 7.49 6.97 -2.59
N VAL A 40 8.21 7.06 -1.46
CA VAL A 40 9.69 6.97 -1.42
C VAL A 40 10.21 5.52 -1.42
N LYS A 41 9.33 4.53 -1.59
CA LYS A 41 9.68 3.10 -1.69
C LYS A 41 10.43 2.57 -0.45
N CYS A 42 10.04 3.03 0.75
CA CYS A 42 10.60 2.59 2.03
C CYS A 42 10.22 1.15 2.43
N ARG A 43 9.24 0.54 1.74
CA ARG A 43 8.78 -0.85 1.89
C ARG A 43 8.08 -1.20 3.20
N LEU A 44 7.79 -0.24 4.08
CA LEU A 44 7.07 -0.48 5.34
C LEU A 44 5.69 -1.11 5.11
N CYS A 45 4.95 -0.66 4.09
CA CYS A 45 3.64 -1.21 3.76
C CYS A 45 3.69 -2.72 3.44
N LEU A 46 4.77 -3.22 2.81
CA LEU A 46 4.94 -4.65 2.54
C LEU A 46 5.11 -5.47 3.83
N THR A 47 5.68 -4.88 4.89
CA THR A 47 5.94 -5.60 6.14
C THR A 47 4.71 -5.74 7.04
N VAL A 48 3.69 -4.87 6.84
CA VAL A 48 2.51 -4.82 7.70
C VAL A 48 1.25 -5.34 7.05
N CYS A 49 1.26 -5.64 5.75
CA CYS A 49 0.06 -6.11 5.05
C CYS A 49 -0.23 -7.57 5.44
N PRO A 50 -1.32 -7.85 6.18
CA PRO A 50 -1.62 -9.22 6.62
C PRO A 50 -2.11 -10.11 5.47
N GLN A 51 -2.64 -9.51 4.40
CA GLN A 51 -3.19 -10.21 3.25
C GLN A 51 -2.16 -10.48 2.14
N ASP A 52 -0.90 -10.09 2.35
CA ASP A 52 0.14 -10.14 1.31
C ASP A 52 -0.25 -9.45 -0.02
N ALA A 53 -1.19 -8.50 0.04
CA ALA A 53 -1.79 -7.81 -1.10
C ALA A 53 -0.83 -6.81 -1.77
N ILE A 54 0.30 -6.49 -1.13
CA ILE A 54 1.23 -5.45 -1.60
C ILE A 54 2.47 -6.10 -2.21
N LYS A 55 2.75 -5.80 -3.48
CA LYS A 55 3.90 -6.34 -4.22
C LYS A 55 4.79 -5.22 -4.76
N MET A 56 6.09 -5.50 -4.86
CA MET A 56 7.06 -4.63 -5.51
C MET A 56 7.42 -5.22 -6.87
N GLY A 57 7.20 -4.46 -7.94
CA GLY A 57 7.39 -4.92 -9.32
C GLY A 57 8.05 -3.88 -10.20
N MET A 58 8.47 -4.30 -11.39
CA MET A 58 9.02 -3.42 -12.42
C MET A 58 7.96 -2.46 -12.93
#